data_AF-A0A7V9QQX6-F1
#
_entry.id   AF-A0A7V9QQX6-F1
#
_cell.length_a   1.000
_cell.length_b   1.000
_cell.length_c   1.000
_cell.angle_alpha   90.00
_cell.angle_beta   90.00
_cell.angle_gamma   90.00
#
_symmetry.space_group_name_H-M   'P 1'
#
loop_
_entity.id
_entity.type
_entity.pdbx_description
1 polymer ?
#
loop_
_entity_poly.entity_id
_entity_poly.type
_entity_poly.pdbx_seq_one_letter_code
_entity_poly.pdbx_strand_id
1 'polypeptide(L)'
;MKRVSLALITVLAAGSVTTSILHAQVRTTPQGMALNFVDARLADVVRSLALSLGLNVVLTDVPDKRITFTTATAVDMDGVNAILESILESNGLVLIQKGAVAQVMPVGRAPAQSARTYVMTLKYASAEDLAASLGKLFGNTVVTGDTRSLDDKSLS
;
A
#
# COMPACT_ATOMS: atom_id res chain seq x y z
N MET A 1 64.41 32.74 50.02
CA MET A 1 63.75 33.62 51.02
C MET A 1 63.22 34.85 50.31
N LYS A 2 61.98 35.28 50.66
CA LYS A 2 61.34 36.61 50.41
C LYS A 2 60.97 36.94 48.95
N ARG A 3 59.68 36.85 48.55
CA ARG A 3 58.46 37.66 48.85
C ARG A 3 58.26 38.74 47.77
N VAL A 4 57.27 38.64 46.87
CA VAL A 4 55.82 38.95 46.99
C VAL A 4 55.49 40.45 46.71
N SER A 5 54.39 40.66 45.97
CA SER A 5 53.56 41.88 45.75
C SER A 5 53.96 42.83 44.60
N LEU A 6 53.04 43.42 43.81
CA LEU A 6 51.59 43.61 43.96
C LEU A 6 50.92 43.82 42.57
N ALA A 7 49.71 43.30 42.43
CA ALA A 7 48.81 43.47 41.29
C ALA A 7 48.05 44.81 41.33
N LEU A 8 47.68 45.36 40.16
CA LEU A 8 46.43 46.10 39.98
C LEU A 8 46.10 46.26 38.48
N ILE A 9 45.30 45.35 37.92
CA ILE A 9 44.52 45.65 36.71
C ILE A 9 43.08 45.32 37.05
N THR A 10 42.34 46.36 37.41
CA THR A 10 40.91 46.36 37.61
C THR A 10 40.26 46.59 36.24
N VAL A 11 39.70 45.55 35.62
CA VAL A 11 38.75 45.72 34.52
C VAL A 11 37.50 44.91 34.82
N LEU A 12 36.59 45.64 35.46
CA LEU A 12 35.15 45.66 35.28
C LEU A 12 34.48 44.41 34.67
N ALA A 13 33.78 43.70 35.54
CA ALA A 13 32.74 42.75 35.19
C ALA A 13 31.58 43.45 34.47
N ALA A 14 31.24 42.97 33.28
CA ALA A 14 29.93 43.11 32.67
C ALA A 14 29.73 41.98 31.65
N GLY A 15 28.65 41.21 31.83
CA GLY A 15 27.90 40.41 30.85
C GLY A 15 28.67 39.59 29.80
N SER A 16 28.42 38.31 29.57
CA SER A 16 27.09 37.72 29.48
C SER A 16 27.21 36.20 29.43
N VAL A 17 26.39 35.58 30.27
CA VAL A 17 25.63 34.34 30.05
C VAL A 17 26.02 33.53 28.81
N THR A 18 26.60 32.35 29.06
CA THR A 18 26.69 31.22 28.14
C THR A 18 25.32 30.97 27.51
N THR A 19 25.13 31.41 26.26
CA THR A 19 23.88 31.19 25.55
C THR A 19 23.85 29.73 25.11
N SER A 20 22.95 28.97 25.72
CA SER A 20 22.67 27.59 25.35
C SER A 20 22.30 27.48 23.88
N ILE A 21 23.04 26.64 23.17
CA ILE A 21 22.73 26.03 21.88
C ILE A 21 21.22 25.79 21.70
N LEU A 22 20.61 26.53 20.76
CA LEU A 22 19.34 26.14 20.14
C LEU A 22 19.63 24.88 19.32
N HIS A 23 19.54 23.71 19.95
CA HIS A 23 19.14 22.52 19.21
C HIS A 23 17.73 22.80 18.70
N ALA A 24 17.58 22.87 17.37
CA ALA A 24 16.28 22.79 16.74
C ALA A 24 15.56 21.56 17.31
N GLN A 25 14.62 21.80 18.22
CA GLN A 25 13.71 20.78 18.68
C GLN A 25 12.81 20.49 17.49
N VAL A 26 13.20 19.51 16.67
CA VAL A 26 12.27 18.80 15.80
C VAL A 26 11.27 18.17 16.75
N ARG A 27 10.21 18.92 17.06
CA ARG A 27 9.02 18.36 17.68
C ARG A 27 8.46 17.43 16.61
N THR A 28 8.84 16.17 16.68
CA THR A 28 8.10 15.09 16.03
C THR A 28 6.75 15.07 16.73
N THR A 29 5.83 15.92 16.27
CA THR A 29 4.42 15.81 16.60
C THR A 29 4.05 14.36 16.33
N PRO A 30 3.39 13.64 17.26
CA PRO A 30 2.85 12.33 16.92
C PRO A 30 1.96 12.54 15.70
N GLN A 31 2.43 12.06 14.54
CA GLN A 31 1.87 12.35 13.22
C GLN A 31 0.64 11.46 13.01
N GLY A 32 -0.35 11.62 13.89
CA GLY A 32 -1.65 11.00 13.74
C GLY A 32 -2.54 11.92 12.90
N MET A 33 -3.18 11.37 11.89
CA MET A 33 -4.14 12.05 11.03
C MET A 33 -5.54 11.76 11.53
N ALA A 34 -6.29 12.80 11.88
CA ALA A 34 -7.72 12.67 12.09
C ALA A 34 -8.42 12.67 10.72
N LEU A 35 -9.16 11.60 10.42
CA LEU A 35 -9.89 11.45 9.17
C LEU A 35 -11.37 11.74 9.43
N ASN A 36 -11.93 12.67 8.66
CA ASN A 36 -13.36 12.97 8.70
C ASN A 36 -13.87 13.28 7.29
N PHE A 37 -14.67 12.37 6.75
CA PHE A 37 -15.35 12.48 5.47
C PHE A 37 -16.85 12.41 5.74
N VAL A 38 -17.60 13.40 5.28
CA VAL A 38 -19.06 13.43 5.43
C VAL A 38 -19.66 13.57 4.04
N ASP A 39 -20.51 12.61 3.67
CA ASP A 39 -21.16 12.55 2.35
C ASP A 39 -20.18 12.69 1.17
N ALA A 40 -18.96 12.16 1.34
CA ALA A 40 -17.89 12.29 0.36
C ALA A 40 -18.01 11.21 -0.71
N ARG A 41 -17.64 11.51 -1.97
CA ARG A 41 -17.59 10.49 -3.02
C ARG A 41 -16.50 9.48 -2.69
N LEU A 42 -16.80 8.20 -2.82
CA LEU A 42 -15.85 7.10 -2.58
C LEU A 42 -14.53 7.29 -3.34
N ALA A 43 -14.63 7.74 -4.60
CA ALA A 43 -13.46 8.03 -5.44
C ALA A 43 -12.55 9.12 -4.85
N ASP A 44 -13.11 10.15 -4.24
CA ASP A 44 -12.35 11.25 -3.63
C ASP A 44 -11.72 10.83 -2.31
N VAL A 45 -12.42 10.01 -1.52
CA VAL A 45 -11.88 9.45 -0.27
C VAL A 45 -10.70 8.53 -0.55
N VAL A 46 -10.86 7.56 -1.46
CA VAL A 46 -9.80 6.63 -1.87
C VAL A 46 -8.58 7.40 -2.41
N ARG A 47 -8.82 8.42 -3.25
CA ARG A 47 -7.75 9.28 -3.77
C ARG A 47 -7.00 9.99 -2.66
N SER A 48 -7.73 10.60 -1.72
CA SER A 48 -7.13 11.37 -0.63
C SER A 48 -6.29 10.49 0.30
N LEU A 49 -6.82 9.31 0.65
CA LEU A 49 -6.10 8.33 1.46
C LEU A 49 -4.85 7.81 0.73
N ALA A 50 -4.96 7.43 -0.54
CA ALA A 50 -3.81 6.97 -1.32
C ALA A 50 -2.72 8.05 -1.46
N LEU A 51 -3.10 9.30 -1.72
CA LEU A 51 -2.16 10.42 -1.78
C LEU A 51 -1.49 10.69 -0.43
N SER A 52 -2.23 10.55 0.68
CA SER A 52 -1.67 10.68 2.02
C SER A 52 -0.65 9.58 2.35
N LEU A 53 -0.80 8.40 1.73
CA LEU A 53 0.17 7.30 1.80
C LEU A 53 1.36 7.49 0.84
N GLY A 54 1.38 8.57 0.06
CA GLY A 54 2.41 8.82 -0.96
C GLY A 54 2.25 7.97 -2.22
N LEU A 55 1.07 7.36 -2.44
CA LEU A 55 0.79 6.53 -3.60
C LEU A 55 0.15 7.36 -4.72
N ASN A 56 0.73 7.29 -5.92
CA ASN A 56 0.04 7.74 -7.13
C ASN A 56 -1.07 6.75 -7.45
N VAL A 57 -2.33 7.18 -7.56
CA VAL A 57 -3.47 6.27 -7.74
C VAL A 57 -4.26 6.52 -9.03
N VAL A 58 -4.61 5.44 -9.73
CA VAL A 58 -5.53 5.45 -10.88
C VAL A 58 -6.78 4.67 -10.50
N LEU A 59 -7.93 5.34 -10.55
CA LEU A 59 -9.23 4.76 -10.25
C LEU A 59 -9.87 4.26 -11.55
N THR A 60 -10.26 2.99 -11.62
CA THR A 60 -10.80 2.37 -12.83
C THR A 60 -12.18 1.77 -12.56
N ASP A 61 -13.24 2.43 -13.03
CA ASP A 61 -14.64 2.02 -12.84
C ASP A 61 -14.95 1.70 -11.36
N VAL A 62 -14.69 2.72 -10.54
CA VAL A 62 -15.06 2.81 -9.13
C VAL A 62 -16.52 3.29 -9.05
N PRO A 63 -17.40 2.64 -8.27
CA PRO A 63 -18.79 3.04 -8.13
C PRO A 63 -18.95 4.49 -7.65
N ASP A 64 -19.88 5.25 -8.24
CA ASP A 64 -20.24 6.61 -7.77
C ASP A 64 -21.15 6.52 -6.53
N LYS A 65 -20.54 6.16 -5.40
CA LYS A 65 -21.19 6.08 -4.08
C LYS A 65 -20.68 7.17 -3.17
N ARG A 66 -21.51 7.56 -2.20
CA ARG A 66 -21.13 8.46 -1.12
C ARG A 66 -20.93 7.71 0.17
N ILE A 67 -19.89 8.09 0.92
CA ILE A 67 -19.54 7.50 2.20
C ILE A 67 -19.30 8.58 3.25
N THR A 68 -19.62 8.23 4.49
CA THR A 68 -19.31 9.01 5.67
C THR A 68 -18.41 8.17 6.56
N PHE A 69 -17.27 8.73 6.95
CA PHE A 69 -16.25 8.04 7.73
C PHE A 69 -15.58 9.03 8.68
N THR A 70 -15.48 8.67 9.95
CA THR A 70 -14.83 9.50 10.96
C THR A 70 -14.00 8.60 11.87
N THR A 71 -12.76 9.02 12.15
CA THR A 71 -11.91 8.35 13.13
C THR A 71 -12.03 9.02 14.49
N ALA A 72 -12.26 8.24 15.55
CA ALA A 72 -12.37 8.77 16.91
C ALA A 72 -11.04 9.30 17.46
N THR A 73 -9.92 8.69 17.06
CA THR A 73 -8.56 9.06 17.45
C THR A 73 -7.72 9.36 16.22
N ALA A 74 -6.65 10.12 16.40
CA ALA A 74 -5.67 10.35 15.34
C ALA A 74 -5.05 9.01 14.92
N VAL A 75 -4.97 8.77 13.61
CA VAL A 75 -4.51 7.50 13.03
C VAL A 75 -3.13 7.67 12.44
N ASP A 76 -2.22 6.75 12.75
CA ASP A 76 -0.87 6.68 12.19
C ASP A 76 -0.87 6.11 10.76
N MET A 77 0.30 6.12 10.12
CA MET A 77 0.43 5.72 8.71
C MET A 77 -0.06 4.28 8.45
N ASP A 78 0.25 3.35 9.34
CA ASP A 78 -0.17 1.95 9.25
C ASP A 78 -1.70 1.83 9.39
N GLY A 79 -2.30 2.59 10.30
CA GLY A 79 -3.75 2.65 10.45
C GLY A 79 -4.46 3.27 9.23
N VAL A 80 -3.87 4.28 8.58
CA VAL A 80 -4.41 4.86 7.33
C VAL A 80 -4.44 3.82 6.22
N ASN A 81 -3.39 2.99 6.10
CA ASN A 81 -3.34 1.90 5.13
C ASN A 81 -4.43 0.85 5.41
N ALA A 82 -4.58 0.43 6.67
CA ALA A 82 -5.63 -0.52 7.07
C ALA A 82 -7.05 0.01 6.80
N ILE A 83 -7.29 1.30 7.03
CA ILE A 83 -8.57 1.96 6.72
C ILE A 83 -8.82 1.95 5.22
N LEU A 84 -7.81 2.31 4.41
CA LEU A 84 -7.93 2.30 2.96
C LEU A 84 -8.30 0.89 2.46
N GLU A 85 -7.59 -0.14 2.93
CA GLU A 85 -7.86 -1.54 2.57
C GLU A 85 -9.29 -1.95 2.96
N SER A 86 -9.74 -1.63 4.17
CA SER A 86 -11.10 -1.93 4.63
C SER A 86 -12.19 -1.21 3.82
N ILE A 87 -11.98 0.05 3.45
CA ILE A 87 -12.92 0.80 2.59
C ILE A 87 -12.97 0.18 1.19
N LEU A 88 -11.84 -0.25 0.64
CA LEU A 88 -11.81 -0.89 -0.66
C LEU A 88 -12.52 -2.25 -0.63
N GLU A 89 -12.18 -3.11 0.34
CA GLU A 89 -12.74 -4.44 0.51
C GLU A 89 -14.27 -4.41 0.69
N SER A 90 -14.76 -3.55 1.58
CA SER A 90 -16.21 -3.38 1.83
C SER A 90 -16.99 -2.92 0.60
N ASN A 91 -16.32 -2.29 -0.36
CA ASN A 91 -16.92 -1.84 -1.62
C ASN A 91 -16.60 -2.77 -2.81
N GLY A 92 -15.99 -3.93 -2.57
CA GLY A 92 -15.63 -4.89 -3.63
C GLY A 92 -14.52 -4.37 -4.56
N LEU A 93 -13.69 -3.46 -4.06
CA LEU A 93 -12.56 -2.87 -4.74
C LEU A 93 -11.25 -3.49 -4.23
N VAL A 94 -10.22 -3.39 -5.06
CA VAL A 94 -8.87 -3.85 -4.75
C VAL A 94 -7.87 -2.84 -5.28
N LEU A 95 -6.81 -2.61 -4.52
CA LEU A 95 -5.66 -1.80 -4.92
C LEU A 95 -4.54 -2.73 -5.40
N ILE A 96 -4.06 -2.50 -6.62
CA ILE A 96 -2.98 -3.28 -7.25
C ILE A 96 -1.84 -2.34 -7.57
N GLN A 97 -0.67 -2.60 -7.01
CA GLN A 97 0.51 -1.82 -7.32
C GLN A 97 1.09 -2.26 -8.67
N LYS A 98 1.17 -1.33 -9.62
CA LYS A 98 1.76 -1.53 -10.95
C LYS A 98 2.92 -0.55 -11.11
N GLY A 99 4.10 -0.96 -10.63
CA GLY A 99 5.29 -0.12 -10.65
C GLY A 99 5.13 1.10 -9.74
N ALA A 100 5.29 2.31 -10.29
CA ALA A 100 5.23 3.58 -9.56
C ALA A 100 3.79 4.09 -9.29
N VAL A 101 2.77 3.36 -9.75
CA VAL A 101 1.36 3.75 -9.65
C VAL A 101 0.55 2.59 -9.07
N ALA A 102 -0.31 2.91 -8.11
CA ALA A 102 -1.34 2.03 -7.60
C ALA A 102 -2.61 2.16 -8.45
N GLN A 103 -3.24 1.04 -8.79
CA GLN A 103 -4.50 1.02 -9.53
C GLN A 103 -5.61 0.46 -8.66
N VAL A 104 -6.70 1.21 -8.50
CA VAL A 104 -7.91 0.78 -7.78
C VAL A 104 -8.96 0.33 -8.80
N MET A 105 -9.47 -0.87 -8.63
CA MET A 105 -10.51 -1.43 -9.51
C MET A 105 -11.38 -2.47 -8.78
N PRO A 106 -12.55 -2.83 -9.31
CA PRO A 106 -13.37 -3.93 -8.81
C PRO A 106 -12.62 -5.27 -8.86
N VAL A 107 -12.84 -6.10 -7.84
CA VAL A 107 -12.19 -7.42 -7.72
C VAL A 107 -12.40 -8.33 -8.94
N GLY A 108 -13.57 -8.27 -9.58
CA GLY A 108 -13.85 -9.07 -10.78
C GLY A 108 -13.10 -8.63 -12.04
N ARG A 109 -12.55 -7.40 -12.05
CA ARG A 109 -11.72 -6.88 -13.15
C ARG A 109 -10.24 -6.79 -12.78
N ALA A 110 -9.91 -7.15 -11.53
CA ALA A 110 -8.53 -7.32 -11.12
C ALA A 110 -7.85 -8.33 -12.05
N PRO A 111 -6.70 -8.00 -12.68
CA PRO A 111 -5.88 -9.03 -13.28
C PRO A 111 -5.61 -10.06 -12.18
N ALA A 112 -5.97 -11.33 -12.43
CA ALA A 112 -5.68 -12.43 -11.52
C ALA A 112 -4.23 -12.28 -11.07
N GLN A 113 -4.03 -11.91 -9.80
CA GLN A 113 -2.75 -11.43 -9.30
C GLN A 113 -1.71 -12.48 -9.65
N SER A 114 -0.88 -12.19 -10.66
CA SER A 114 0.10 -13.11 -11.23
C SER A 114 -0.43 -14.56 -11.29
N ALA A 115 -1.33 -14.88 -12.22
CA ALA A 115 -1.59 -16.29 -12.55
C ALA A 115 -0.25 -16.96 -12.88
N ARG A 116 0.30 -17.70 -11.91
CA ARG A 116 1.58 -18.39 -12.06
C ARG A 116 1.31 -19.68 -12.80
N THR A 117 1.86 -19.79 -14.01
CA THR A 117 1.78 -21.03 -14.77
C THR A 117 2.84 -22.00 -14.24
N TYR A 118 2.39 -23.12 -13.69
CA TYR A 118 3.26 -24.22 -13.31
C TYR A 118 3.05 -25.38 -14.27
N VAL A 119 4.13 -25.86 -14.90
CA VAL A 119 4.12 -27.11 -15.67
C VAL A 119 4.62 -28.22 -14.76
N MET A 120 3.74 -29.15 -14.40
CA MET A 120 4.09 -30.31 -13.59
C MET A 120 4.07 -31.57 -14.45
N THR A 121 5.16 -32.34 -14.40
CA THR A 121 5.23 -33.65 -15.06
C THR A 121 4.54 -34.70 -14.19
N LEU A 122 3.58 -35.42 -14.76
CA LEU A 122 2.85 -36.47 -14.06
C LEU A 122 3.61 -37.81 -14.20
N LYS A 123 3.80 -38.51 -13.07
CA LYS A 123 4.51 -39.81 -13.05
C LYS A 123 3.59 -41.02 -12.98
N TYR A 124 2.44 -40.88 -12.31
CA TYR A 124 1.59 -42.00 -11.92
C TYR A 124 0.13 -41.87 -12.36
N ALA A 125 -0.22 -40.76 -13.01
CA ALA A 125 -1.59 -40.46 -13.43
C ALA A 125 -1.60 -39.85 -14.83
N SER A 126 -2.66 -40.14 -15.59
CA SER A 126 -2.92 -39.47 -16.86
C SER A 126 -3.34 -38.02 -16.61
N ALA A 127 -3.06 -37.13 -17.58
CA ALA A 127 -3.47 -35.74 -17.49
C ALA A 127 -5.01 -35.58 -17.53
N GLU A 128 -5.71 -36.48 -18.21
CA GLU A 128 -7.16 -36.46 -18.37
C GLU A 128 -7.89 -36.79 -17.06
N ASP A 129 -7.43 -37.83 -16.35
CA ASP A 129 -8.03 -38.21 -15.04
C ASP A 129 -7.82 -37.11 -13.99
N LEU A 130 -6.63 -36.50 -13.99
CA LEU A 130 -6.31 -35.37 -13.13
C LEU A 130 -7.14 -34.14 -13.51
N ALA A 131 -7.28 -33.83 -14.80
CA ALA A 131 -8.10 -32.72 -15.27
C ALA A 131 -9.57 -32.88 -14.86
N ALA A 132 -10.13 -34.09 -14.98
CA ALA A 132 -11.49 -34.38 -14.53
C ALA A 132 -11.65 -34.20 -13.02
N SER A 133 -10.66 -34.62 -12.23
CA SER A 133 -10.68 -34.50 -10.77
C SER A 133 -10.54 -33.04 -10.31
N LEU A 134 -9.61 -32.29 -10.92
CA LEU A 134 -9.41 -30.87 -10.64
C LEU A 134 -10.63 -30.05 -11.09
N GLY A 135 -11.24 -30.39 -12.22
CA GLY A 135 -12.45 -29.72 -12.68
C GLY A 135 -13.61 -29.84 -11.70
N LYS A 136 -13.79 -31.03 -11.09
CA LYS A 136 -14.76 -31.22 -9.99
C LYS A 136 -14.42 -30.40 -8.75
N LEU A 137 -13.13 -30.28 -8.41
CA LEU A 137 -12.67 -29.55 -7.23
C LEU A 137 -12.83 -28.02 -7.38
N PHE A 138 -12.51 -27.48 -8.56
CA PHE A 138 -12.50 -26.04 -8.81
C PHE A 138 -13.76 -25.54 -9.53
N GLY A 139 -14.73 -26.41 -9.80
CA GLY A 139 -16.00 -26.02 -10.43
C GLY A 139 -15.88 -25.63 -11.90
N ASN A 140 -14.78 -25.98 -12.56
CA ASN A 140 -14.54 -25.69 -13.98
C ASN A 140 -14.51 -26.98 -14.79
N THR A 141 -15.21 -27.02 -15.93
CA THR A 141 -15.03 -28.10 -16.90
C THR A 141 -13.81 -27.82 -17.76
N VAL A 142 -12.79 -28.68 -17.64
CA VAL A 142 -11.65 -28.67 -18.58
C VAL A 142 -12.17 -29.24 -19.90
N VAL A 143 -12.16 -28.43 -20.96
CA VAL A 143 -12.46 -28.91 -22.32
C VAL A 143 -11.30 -29.77 -22.77
N THR A 144 -11.43 -31.09 -22.63
CA THR A 144 -10.51 -32.03 -23.26
C THR A 144 -10.73 -31.93 -24.76
N GLY A 145 -9.84 -31.21 -25.45
CA GLY A 145 -9.92 -31.02 -26.89
C GLY A 145 -9.82 -32.37 -27.60
N ASP A 146 -10.82 -32.67 -28.43
CA ASP A 146 -10.78 -33.67 -29.49
C ASP A 146 -9.49 -33.43 -30.30
N THR A 147 -8.50 -34.31 -30.15
CA THR A 147 -7.16 -34.22 -30.74
C THR A 147 -7.23 -34.46 -32.24
N ARG A 148 -7.83 -33.53 -32.98
CA ARG A 148 -7.46 -33.32 -34.38
C ARG A 148 -6.05 -32.75 -34.37
N SER A 149 -5.10 -33.68 -34.48
CA SER A 149 -3.66 -33.45 -34.69
C SER A 149 -3.43 -32.17 -35.50
N LEU A 150 -2.67 -31.25 -34.92
CA LEU A 150 -2.23 -30.00 -35.55
C LEU A 150 -1.28 -30.26 -36.73
N ASP A 151 -0.89 -31.52 -36.96
CA ASP A 151 -0.01 -31.94 -38.04
C ASP A 151 -0.72 -31.89 -39.41
N ASP A 152 -2.05 -32.04 -39.46
CA ASP A 152 -2.82 -32.06 -40.72
C ASP A 152 -3.00 -30.66 -41.35
N LYS A 153 -2.86 -29.58 -40.56
CA LYS A 153 -3.10 -28.21 -41.02
C LYS A 153 -1.86 -27.53 -41.63
N SER A 154 -0.70 -28.18 -41.64
CA SER A 154 0.56 -27.57 -42.08
C SER A 154 0.96 -27.89 -43.53
N LEU A 155 0.12 -28.62 -44.29
CA LEU A 155 0.46 -29.12 -45.62
C LEU A 155 -0.53 -28.76 -46.74
N SER A 156 -1.23 -27.62 -46.65
CA SER A 156 -2.01 -27.07 -47.76
C SER A 156 -1.66 -25.62 -48.05
#